data_AF-A0A0M0L0C5-F1
#
_entry.id   AF-A0A0M0L0C5-F1
#
_cell.length_a   1.000
_cell.length_b   1.000
_cell.length_c   1.000
_cell.angle_alpha   90.00
_cell.angle_beta   90.00
_cell.angle_gamma   90.00
#
_symmetry.space_group_name_H-M   'P 1'
#
loop_
_entity.id
_entity.type
_entity.pdbx_description
1 polymer ?
#
loop_
_entity_poly.entity_id
_entity_poly.type
_entity_poly.pdbx_seq_one_letter_code
_entity_poly.pdbx_strand_id
1 'polypeptide(L)'
;MLYADNYHLHLGYYENDFDLEAVAFKRQSQNMWDIFFDFKQYDLKKPSQGNELKGFGTKIFSIEIEELDDHYGGKKFEQWLLNCGIV
;
A
#
# COMPACT_ATOMS: atom_id res chain seq x y z
N MET A 1 -1.05 -10.67 12.09
CA MET A 1 -1.61 -11.02 10.77
C MET A 1 -0.61 -11.95 10.10
N LEU A 2 -1.06 -13.02 9.43
CA LEU A 2 -0.19 -13.86 8.61
C LEU A 2 -0.44 -13.51 7.15
N TYR A 3 0.64 -13.20 6.44
CA TYR A 3 0.63 -12.89 5.01
C TYR A 3 1.15 -14.09 4.22
N ALA A 4 0.75 -14.22 2.96
CA ALA A 4 1.35 -15.23 2.10
C ALA A 4 2.81 -14.84 1.81
N ASP A 5 3.77 -15.66 2.25
CA ASP A 5 5.21 -15.35 2.19
C ASP A 5 5.76 -15.19 0.76
N ASN A 6 4.97 -15.61 -0.22
CA ASN A 6 5.30 -15.72 -1.64
C ASN A 6 4.63 -14.65 -2.52
N TYR A 7 3.82 -13.74 -1.95
CA TYR A 7 3.12 -12.72 -2.74
C TYR A 7 3.14 -11.37 -2.03
N HIS A 8 3.96 -10.46 -2.56
CA HIS A 8 3.75 -9.02 -2.41
C HIS A 8 3.72 -8.36 -3.77
N LEU A 9 2.89 -7.33 -3.90
CA LEU A 9 2.68 -6.61 -5.15
C LEU A 9 3.01 -5.14 -4.93
N HIS A 10 3.80 -4.57 -5.84
CA HIS A 10 4.13 -3.15 -5.82
C HIS A 10 3.04 -2.35 -6.54
N LEU A 11 2.58 -1.28 -5.89
CA LEU A 11 1.53 -0.40 -6.37
C LEU A 11 2.13 1.01 -6.51
N GLY A 12 2.41 1.40 -7.75
CA GLY A 12 3.13 2.63 -8.05
C GLY A 12 2.21 3.81 -8.45
N TYR A 13 2.69 5.01 -8.16
CA TYR A 13 2.22 6.28 -8.72
C TYR A 13 3.44 7.06 -9.23
N TYR A 14 3.51 7.22 -10.55
CA TYR A 14 4.70 7.73 -11.27
C TYR A 14 4.38 8.96 -12.15
N GLU A 15 3.42 9.78 -11.72
CA GLU A 15 2.96 10.95 -12.46
C GLU A 15 3.31 12.25 -11.73
N ASN A 16 3.29 13.39 -12.43
CA ASN A 16 3.47 14.72 -11.85
C ASN A 16 4.74 14.88 -10.98
N ASP A 17 5.87 14.33 -11.46
CA ASP A 17 7.17 14.31 -10.78
C ASP A 17 7.22 13.49 -9.48
N PHE A 18 6.19 12.68 -9.20
CA PHE A 18 6.20 11.72 -8.12
C PHE A 18 6.75 10.36 -8.56
N ASP A 19 7.42 9.69 -7.62
CA ASP A 19 7.87 8.30 -7.73
C ASP A 19 7.53 7.59 -6.42
N LEU A 20 6.23 7.33 -6.19
CA LEU A 20 5.71 6.78 -4.94
C LEU A 20 5.28 5.34 -5.14
N GLU A 21 5.66 4.46 -4.21
CA GLU A 21 5.34 3.05 -4.27
C GLU A 21 4.84 2.53 -2.92
N ALA A 22 3.73 1.80 -2.97
CA ALA A 22 3.20 1.04 -1.85
C ALA A 22 3.34 -0.47 -2.11
N VAL A 23 3.31 -1.28 -1.06
CA VAL A 23 3.41 -2.74 -1.15
C VAL A 23 2.15 -3.37 -0.59
N ALA A 24 1.51 -4.22 -1.39
CA ALA A 24 0.33 -4.97 -1.01
C ALA A 24 0.68 -6.41 -0.62
N PHE A 25 0.14 -6.88 0.49
CA PHE A 25 0.31 -8.26 0.98
C PHE A 25 -1.04 -8.98 1.08
N LYS A 26 -1.15 -10.17 0.49
CA LYS A 26 -2.34 -11.02 0.59
C LYS A 26 -2.42 -11.68 1.97
N ARG A 27 -3.57 -11.58 2.63
CA ARG A 27 -3.85 -12.32 3.88
C ARG A 27 -4.07 -13.81 3.55
N GLN A 28 -3.47 -14.71 4.32
CA GLN A 28 -3.49 -16.16 4.00
C GLN A 28 -4.89 -16.80 3.98
N SER A 29 -5.85 -16.27 4.76
CA SER A 29 -7.17 -16.91 4.94
C SER A 29 -8.34 -15.98 4.59
N GLN A 30 -8.07 -14.89 3.87
CA GLN A 30 -9.07 -13.89 3.52
C GLN A 30 -8.83 -13.43 2.09
N ASN A 31 -9.93 -13.16 1.37
CA ASN A 31 -9.88 -12.47 0.07
C ASN A 31 -9.63 -10.98 0.33
N MET A 32 -8.46 -10.67 0.91
CA MET A 32 -8.10 -9.35 1.34
C MET A 32 -6.61 -9.11 1.24
N TRP A 33 -6.27 -7.94 0.74
CA TRP A 33 -4.92 -7.43 0.63
C TRP A 33 -4.75 -6.23 1.56
N ASP A 34 -3.66 -6.18 2.31
CA ASP A 34 -3.26 -5.04 3.13
C ASP A 34 -2.18 -4.25 2.42
N ILE A 35 -2.35 -2.93 2.33
CA ILE A 35 -1.45 -2.05 1.60
C ILE A 35 -0.63 -1.27 2.62
N PHE A 36 0.69 -1.31 2.44
CA PHE A 36 1.67 -0.66 3.29
C PHE A 36 2.44 0.39 2.49
N PHE A 37 2.74 1.51 3.16
CA PHE A 37 3.47 2.60 2.55
C PHE A 37 4.59 3.08 3.48
N ASP A 38 5.79 3.20 2.92
CA ASP A 38 6.96 3.68 3.66
C ASP A 38 7.07 5.20 3.57
N PHE A 39 6.38 5.88 4.47
CA PHE A 39 6.45 7.33 4.61
C PHE A 39 7.88 7.86 4.81
N LYS A 40 8.77 7.08 5.43
CA LYS A 40 10.14 7.54 5.71
C LYS A 40 10.99 7.57 4.45
N GLN A 41 10.80 6.61 3.55
CA GLN A 41 11.49 6.56 2.26
C GLN A 41 11.24 7.83 1.43
N TYR A 42 10.08 8.44 1.60
CA TYR A 42 9.63 9.61 0.82
C TYR A 42 9.62 10.92 1.61
N ASP A 43 10.27 10.96 2.78
CA ASP A 43 10.28 12.13 3.70
C ASP A 43 8.88 12.68 4.05
N LEU A 44 7.86 11.81 4.02
CA LEU A 44 6.48 12.15 4.34
C LEU A 44 6.19 11.96 5.82
N LYS A 45 5.28 12.78 6.34
CA LYS A 45 4.82 12.64 7.73
C LYS A 45 3.92 11.42 7.87
N LYS A 46 4.41 10.40 8.58
CA LYS A 46 3.63 9.23 8.97
C LYS A 46 2.39 9.65 9.81
N PRO A 47 1.22 9.03 9.60
CA PRO A 47 0.07 9.20 10.48
C PRO A 47 0.36 8.73 11.92
N SER A 48 -0.31 9.34 12.91
CA SER A 48 -0.14 9.01 14.33
C SER A 48 -0.65 7.62 14.72
N GLN A 49 -1.44 6.99 13.83
CA GLN A 49 -2.05 5.69 14.02
C GLN A 49 -1.79 4.80 12.80
N GLY A 50 -1.71 3.49 13.03
CA GLY A 50 -1.53 2.50 11.97
C GLY A 50 -0.58 1.39 12.38
N ASN A 51 -0.88 0.17 11.94
CA ASN A 51 -0.04 -1.00 12.18
C ASN A 51 1.17 -0.95 11.24
N GLU A 52 2.38 -1.03 11.80
CA GLU A 52 3.60 -1.12 11.01
C GLU A 52 3.92 -2.56 10.65
N LEU A 53 4.40 -2.75 9.42
CA LEU A 53 5.08 -3.97 8.99
C LEU A 53 6.56 -3.63 8.81
N LYS A 54 7.41 -4.28 9.61
CA LYS A 54 8.85 -4.00 9.63
C LYS A 54 9.43 -4.20 8.23
N GLY A 55 10.06 -3.14 7.70
CA GLY A 55 10.66 -3.13 6.36
C GLY A 55 9.74 -2.74 5.21
N PHE A 56 8.43 -2.54 5.46
CA PHE A 56 7.45 -2.19 4.42
C PHE A 56 6.59 -0.97 4.76
N GLY A 57 6.70 -0.45 5.98
CA GLY A 57 6.07 0.80 6.39
C GLY A 57 4.77 0.63 7.17
N THR A 58 3.87 1.60 7.06
CA THR A 58 2.60 1.65 7.82
C THR A 58 1.45 1.18 6.95
N LYS A 59 0.55 0.37 7.50
CA LYS A 59 -0.68 -0.03 6.81
C LYS A 59 -1.57 1.19 6.56
N ILE A 60 -1.89 1.47 5.30
CA ILE A 60 -2.68 2.64 4.89
C ILE A 60 -4.14 2.29 4.59
N PHE A 61 -4.42 1.12 4.00
CA PHE A 61 -5.77 0.60 3.79
C PHE A 61 -5.76 -0.90 3.48
N SER A 62 -6.95 -1.47 3.24
CA SER A 62 -7.13 -2.85 2.81
C SER A 62 -8.10 -2.90 1.62
N ILE A 63 -7.91 -3.85 0.70
CA ILE A 63 -8.81 -4.13 -0.43
C ILE A 63 -9.37 -5.53 -0.27
N GLU A 64 -10.70 -5.67 -0.30
CA GLU A 64 -11.37 -6.97 -0.29
C GLU A 64 -11.50 -7.50 -1.73
N ILE A 65 -10.54 -8.32 -2.14
CA ILE A 65 -10.50 -9.00 -3.43
C ILE A 65 -9.66 -10.27 -3.31
N GLU A 66 -10.00 -11.31 -4.08
CA GLU A 66 -9.26 -12.58 -4.08
C GLU A 66 -7.88 -12.43 -4.73
N GLU A 67 -7.86 -11.91 -5.95
CA GLU A 67 -6.65 -11.63 -6.73
C GLU A 67 -6.57 -10.14 -7.02
N LEU A 68 -5.42 -9.54 -6.72
CA LEU A 68 -5.14 -8.12 -6.95
C LEU A 68 -4.11 -7.99 -8.07
N ASP A 69 -4.38 -7.15 -9.05
CA ASP A 69 -3.41 -6.73 -10.06
C ASP A 69 -2.86 -5.32 -9.77
N ASP A 70 -1.71 -5.02 -10.37
CA ASP A 70 -0.96 -3.78 -10.21
C ASP A 70 -1.73 -2.56 -10.72
N HIS A 71 -2.48 -2.70 -11.81
CA HIS A 71 -3.25 -1.60 -12.39
C HIS A 71 -4.41 -1.16 -11.48
N TYR A 72 -5.23 -2.10 -11.01
CA TYR A 72 -6.32 -1.80 -10.09
C TYR A 72 -5.81 -1.34 -8.73
N GLY A 73 -4.78 -2.02 -8.20
CA GLY A 73 -4.15 -1.63 -6.94
C GLY A 73 -3.50 -0.24 -7.01
N GLY A 74 -2.82 0.08 -8.12
CA GLY A 74 -2.23 1.39 -8.38
C GLY A 74 -3.30 2.49 -8.37
N LYS A 75 -4.44 2.30 -9.05
CA LYS A 75 -5.57 3.25 -8.98
C LYS A 75 -6.12 3.44 -7.57
N LYS A 76 -6.17 2.38 -6.76
CA LYS A 76 -6.57 2.49 -5.35
C LYS A 76 -5.56 3.25 -4.51
N PHE A 77 -4.28 3.06 -4.78
CA PHE A 77 -3.21 3.79 -4.13
C PHE A 77 -3.22 5.27 -4.52
N GLU A 78 -3.35 5.60 -5.80
CA GLU A 78 -3.56 6.97 -6.29
C GLU A 78 -4.74 7.65 -5.59
N GLN A 79 -5.91 6.99 -5.55
CA GLN A 79 -7.08 7.51 -4.83
C GLN A 79 -6.78 7.81 -3.36
N TRP A 80 -5.99 6.95 -2.70
CA TRP A 80 -5.59 7.17 -1.32
C TRP A 80 -4.64 8.37 -1.17
N LEU A 81 -3.67 8.54 -2.08
CA LEU A 81 -2.74 9.68 -2.09
C LEU A 81 -3.49 11.01 -2.24
N LEU A 82 -4.42 11.09 -3.20
CA LEU A 82 -5.28 12.25 -3.45
C LEU A 82 -6.12 12.60 -2.21
N ASN A 83 -6.75 11.59 -1.59
CA ASN A 83 -7.56 11.78 -0.39
C ASN A 83 -6.74 12.26 0.82
N CYS A 84 -5.44 11.96 0.84
CA CYS A 84 -4.52 12.41 1.88
C CYS A 84 -3.88 13.78 1.55
N GLY A 85 -4.08 14.31 0.34
CA GLY A 85 -3.42 15.53 -0.14
C GLY A 85 -1.90 15.39 -0.28
N ILE A 86 -1.43 14.17 -0.58
CA ILE A 86 -0.01 13.91 -0.86
C ILE A 86 0.32 14.27 -2.32
N VAL A 87 -0.61 13.95 -3.22
CA VAL A 87 -0.59 14.31 -4.64
C VAL A 87 -1.82 15.14 -4.98
#